data_AF-A0A935KVL4-F1
#
_entry.id   AF-A0A935KVL4-F1
#
_cell.length_a   1.000
_cell.length_b   1.000
_cell.length_c   1.000
_cell.angle_alpha   90.00
_cell.angle_beta   90.00
_cell.angle_gamma   90.00
#
_symmetry.space_group_name_H-M   'P 1'
#
loop_
_entity.id
_entity.type
_entity.pdbx_description
1 polymer ?
#
loop_
_entity_poly.entity_id
_entity_poly.type
_entity_poly.pdbx_seq_one_letter_code
_entity_poly.pdbx_strand_id
1 'polypeptide(L)'
;MSRSAYRRFVRLALMLALVQPAASALAESAPELGRLFFTAERRAALERQRQFNIMETRALEGATLSLDGVVARSSGKSTIWVNGRPSDDADSTQAGVRAQLQRSNPGRATLTPGDENPTQIKVGEVINRGTGERDDRLGGGKVVTPNKR
;
A
#
# COMPACT_ATOMS: atom_id res chain seq x y z
N MET A 1 26.76 59.25 -47.62
CA MET A 1 25.80 58.19 -47.24
C MET A 1 26.49 56.83 -47.31
N SER A 2 26.42 56.05 -46.23
CA SER A 2 27.46 55.09 -45.78
C SER A 2 27.43 53.68 -46.43
N ARG A 3 28.33 53.40 -47.38
CA ARG A 3 28.56 52.04 -47.95
C ARG A 3 29.18 51.05 -46.95
N SER A 4 29.80 51.54 -45.88
CA SER A 4 30.45 50.71 -44.85
C SER A 4 29.46 50.13 -43.84
N ALA A 5 28.35 50.83 -43.57
CA ALA A 5 27.28 50.31 -42.70
C ALA A 5 26.55 49.11 -43.34
N TYR A 6 26.33 49.16 -44.66
CA TYR A 6 25.65 48.09 -45.40
C TYR A 6 26.45 46.78 -45.40
N ARG A 7 27.78 46.85 -45.56
CA ARG A 7 28.66 45.67 -45.50
C ARG A 7 28.71 45.02 -44.11
N ARG A 8 28.54 45.81 -43.04
CA ARG A 8 28.47 45.30 -41.66
C ARG A 8 27.13 44.62 -41.40
N PHE A 9 26.03 45.19 -41.89
CA PHE A 9 24.70 44.58 -41.81
C PHE A 9 24.61 43.25 -42.57
N VAL A 10 25.17 43.17 -43.78
CA VAL A 10 25.17 41.92 -44.56
C VAL A 10 26.02 40.84 -43.88
N ARG A 11 27.15 41.19 -43.26
CA ARG A 11 27.96 40.23 -42.50
C ARG A 11 27.28 39.76 -41.21
N LEU A 12 26.55 40.65 -40.54
CA LEU A 12 25.76 40.29 -39.35
C LEU A 12 24.60 39.36 -39.72
N ALA A 13 23.92 39.62 -40.85
CA ALA A 13 22.86 38.76 -41.36
C ALA A 13 23.39 37.39 -41.81
N LEU A 14 24.59 37.34 -42.41
CA LEU A 14 25.23 36.07 -42.81
C LEU A 14 25.65 35.22 -41.59
N MET A 15 26.12 35.86 -40.51
CA MET A 15 26.45 35.17 -39.25
C MET A 15 25.20 34.68 -38.51
N LEU A 16 24.07 35.38 -38.62
CA LEU A 16 22.81 34.96 -38.01
C LEU A 16 22.14 33.80 -38.77
N ALA A 17 22.46 33.62 -40.05
CA ALA A 17 21.96 32.52 -40.87
C ALA A 17 22.70 31.18 -40.66
N LEU A 18 23.89 31.18 -40.03
CA LEU A 18 24.66 29.96 -39.76
C LEU A 18 24.33 29.28 -38.41
N VAL A 19 23.50 29.89 -37.58
CA VAL A 19 23.03 29.30 -36.32
C VAL A 19 21.62 28.72 -36.54
N GLN A 20 21.51 27.76 -37.46
CA GLN A 20 20.36 26.85 -37.47
C GLN A 20 20.69 25.69 -36.52
N PRO A 21 20.05 25.58 -35.35
CA PRO A 21 20.13 24.35 -34.57
C PRO A 21 19.57 23.21 -35.43
N ALA A 22 20.42 22.22 -35.66
CA ALA A 22 20.13 21.02 -36.41
C ALA A 22 18.86 20.35 -35.89
N ALA A 23 18.05 19.90 -36.85
CA ALA A 23 17.03 18.85 -36.77
C ALA A 23 16.60 18.45 -35.36
N SER A 24 15.31 18.66 -35.07
CA SER A 24 14.61 17.83 -34.09
C SER A 24 14.81 16.38 -34.50
N ALA A 25 15.74 15.69 -33.84
CA ALA A 25 15.78 14.25 -33.83
C ALA A 25 14.41 13.84 -33.29
N LEU A 26 13.55 13.35 -34.17
CA LEU A 26 12.39 12.55 -33.79
C LEU A 26 12.98 11.43 -32.95
N ALA A 27 12.90 11.60 -31.63
CA ALA A 27 13.16 10.54 -30.67
C ALA A 27 12.14 9.47 -31.01
N GLU A 28 12.59 8.51 -31.82
CA GLU A 28 11.92 7.26 -32.08
C GLU A 28 11.61 6.67 -30.72
N SER A 29 10.35 6.75 -30.32
CA SER A 29 9.85 6.22 -29.06
C SER A 29 9.87 4.70 -29.18
N ALA A 30 11.08 4.13 -29.08
CA ALA A 30 11.27 2.73 -28.84
C ALA A 30 10.43 2.39 -27.60
N PRO A 31 9.55 1.38 -27.68
CA PRO A 31 8.72 1.01 -26.55
C PRO A 31 9.64 0.47 -25.46
N GLU A 32 9.93 1.29 -24.45
CA GLU A 32 10.47 0.79 -23.20
C GLU A 32 9.48 -0.24 -22.67
N LEU A 33 9.84 -1.51 -22.84
CA LEU A 33 9.18 -2.68 -22.27
C LEU A 33 9.09 -2.49 -20.74
N GLY A 34 8.00 -1.85 -20.31
CA GLY A 34 7.81 -1.42 -18.93
C GLY A 34 6.63 -0.45 -18.74
N ARG A 35 6.18 0.24 -19.81
CA ARG A 35 5.08 1.21 -19.73
C ARG A 35 3.83 0.74 -20.49
N LEU A 36 2.87 0.19 -19.75
CA LEU A 36 1.63 -0.40 -20.30
C LEU A 36 0.59 0.62 -20.82
N PHE A 37 0.84 1.93 -20.72
CA PHE A 37 -0.12 2.96 -21.13
C PHE A 37 0.52 4.04 -22.01
N PHE A 38 0.17 4.00 -23.29
CA PHE A 38 0.73 4.85 -24.34
C PHE A 38 0.17 6.30 -24.36
N THR A 39 -0.88 6.62 -23.57
CA THR A 39 -1.44 7.98 -23.48
C THR A 39 -1.42 8.54 -22.06
N ALA A 40 -1.29 9.86 -21.92
CA ALA A 40 -1.31 10.54 -20.62
C ALA A 40 -2.67 10.43 -19.92
N GLU A 41 -3.76 10.52 -20.69
CA GLU A 41 -5.13 10.43 -20.20
C GLU A 41 -5.43 9.05 -19.58
N ARG A 42 -5.02 7.95 -20.24
CA ARG A 42 -5.25 6.60 -19.74
C ARG A 42 -4.53 6.33 -18.42
N ARG A 43 -3.36 6.95 -18.21
CA ARG A 43 -2.66 6.93 -16.92
C ARG A 43 -3.42 7.68 -15.83
N ALA A 44 -3.92 8.88 -16.13
CA ALA A 44 -4.67 9.68 -15.16
C ALA A 44 -5.98 8.99 -14.73
N ALA A 45 -6.64 8.27 -15.64
CA ALA A 45 -7.81 7.46 -15.30
C ALA A 45 -7.48 6.30 -14.35
N LEU A 46 -6.42 5.54 -14.65
CA LEU A 46 -6.00 4.42 -13.79
C LEU A 46 -5.49 4.88 -12.43
N GLU A 47 -4.75 5.98 -12.37
CA GLU A 47 -4.28 6.52 -11.09
C GLU A 47 -5.46 6.98 -10.22
N ARG A 48 -6.49 7.61 -10.79
CA ARG A 48 -7.73 7.92 -10.06
C ARG A 48 -8.39 6.64 -9.52
N GLN A 49 -8.54 5.63 -10.37
CA GLN A 49 -9.13 4.35 -9.95
C GLN A 49 -8.31 3.67 -8.84
N ARG A 50 -6.98 3.72 -8.94
CA ARG A 50 -6.07 3.22 -7.91
C ARG A 50 -6.26 3.97 -6.58
N GLN A 51 -6.37 5.29 -6.63
CA GLN A 51 -6.61 6.11 -5.43
C GLN A 51 -7.93 5.73 -4.76
N PHE A 52 -9.02 5.58 -5.52
CA PHE A 52 -10.32 5.14 -4.97
C PHE A 52 -10.23 3.75 -4.33
N ASN A 53 -9.65 2.76 -5.01
CA ASN A 53 -9.48 1.42 -4.47
C ASN A 53 -8.65 1.40 -3.18
N ILE A 54 -7.60 2.23 -3.08
CA ILE A 54 -6.79 2.35 -1.86
C ILE A 54 -7.61 2.91 -0.70
N MET A 55 -8.45 3.93 -0.95
CA MET A 55 -9.33 4.48 0.10
C MET A 55 -10.36 3.46 0.59
N GLU A 56 -10.99 2.72 -0.34
CA GLU A 56 -11.96 1.68 -0.02
C GLU A 56 -11.31 0.52 0.76
N THR A 57 -10.14 0.07 0.33
CA THR A 57 -9.38 -0.99 1.03
C THR A 57 -9.03 -0.56 2.45
N ARG A 58 -8.60 0.69 2.66
CA ARG A 58 -8.31 1.22 4.00
C ARG A 58 -9.56 1.33 4.87
N ALA A 59 -10.70 1.69 4.29
CA ALA A 59 -11.97 1.72 5.02
C ALA A 59 -12.40 0.31 5.45
N LEU A 60 -12.22 -0.69 4.58
CA LEU A 60 -12.49 -2.10 4.87
C LEU A 60 -11.52 -2.70 5.90
N GLU A 61 -10.22 -2.40 5.81
CA GLU A 61 -9.19 -2.76 6.80
C GLU A 61 -9.45 -2.09 8.15
N GLY A 62 -10.04 -0.90 8.15
CA GLY A 62 -10.59 -0.29 9.35
C GLY A 62 -11.75 -1.11 9.85
N ALA A 63 -12.80 -1.32 9.05
CA ALA A 63 -14.01 -2.02 9.49
C ALA A 63 -13.76 -3.48 9.91
N THR A 64 -12.73 -4.14 9.41
CA THR A 64 -12.48 -5.57 9.63
C THR A 64 -11.21 -5.78 10.45
N LEU A 65 -11.28 -6.63 11.48
CA LEU A 65 -10.14 -7.08 12.25
C LEU A 65 -9.91 -8.56 12.00
N SER A 66 -8.66 -8.93 11.78
CA SER A 66 -8.22 -10.32 11.64
C SER A 66 -7.04 -10.58 12.57
N LEU A 67 -7.06 -11.71 13.26
CA LEU A 67 -5.94 -12.18 14.06
C LEU A 67 -5.22 -13.27 13.27
N ASP A 68 -4.14 -12.92 12.58
CA ASP A 68 -3.48 -13.84 11.66
C ASP A 68 -2.57 -14.82 12.39
N GLY A 69 -1.98 -14.40 13.51
CA GLY A 69 -1.03 -15.23 14.23
C GLY A 69 -0.55 -14.64 15.54
N VAL A 70 0.03 -15.50 16.35
CA VAL A 70 0.69 -15.15 17.61
C VAL A 70 2.00 -15.93 17.68
N VAL A 71 3.08 -15.24 18.03
CA VAL A 71 4.37 -15.86 18.37
C VAL A 71 4.72 -15.47 19.79
N ALA A 72 4.73 -16.46 20.68
CA ALA A 72 5.17 -16.31 22.06
C ALA A 72 6.63 -16.77 22.20
N ARG A 73 7.46 -15.95 22.84
CA ARG A 73 8.89 -16.21 23.07
C ARG A 73 9.08 -16.66 24.52
N SER A 74 10.04 -17.57 24.78
CA SER A 74 10.35 -18.05 26.12
C SER A 74 10.79 -16.94 27.10
N SER A 75 11.28 -15.81 26.57
CA SER A 75 11.62 -14.60 27.33
C SER A 75 10.40 -13.83 27.85
N GLY A 76 9.17 -14.29 27.59
CA GLY A 76 7.93 -13.65 28.01
C GLY A 76 7.41 -12.56 27.07
N LYS A 77 8.17 -12.24 26.01
CA LYS A 77 7.73 -11.33 24.95
C LYS A 77 6.86 -12.07 23.93
N SER A 78 5.89 -11.39 23.34
CA SER A 78 5.03 -11.94 22.30
C SER A 78 4.78 -10.91 21.20
N THR A 79 4.62 -11.41 19.98
CA THR A 79 4.24 -10.62 18.81
C THR A 79 2.93 -11.18 18.26
N ILE A 80 1.97 -10.29 18.03
CA ILE A 80 0.61 -10.58 17.59
C ILE A 80 0.44 -9.95 16.20
N TRP A 81 -0.01 -10.71 15.22
CA TRP A 81 -0.27 -10.19 13.89
C TRP A 81 -1.76 -9.86 13.76
N VAL A 82 -2.04 -8.58 13.59
CA VAL A 82 -3.40 -8.06 13.38
C VAL A 82 -3.46 -7.40 12.01
N ASN A 83 -4.38 -7.83 11.14
CA ASN A 83 -4.50 -7.34 9.76
C ASN A 83 -3.15 -7.34 9.01
N GLY A 84 -2.39 -8.44 9.13
CA GLY A 84 -1.09 -8.66 8.51
C GLY A 84 0.07 -7.90 9.14
N ARG A 85 -0.17 -7.08 10.18
CA ARG A 85 0.84 -6.21 10.79
C ARG A 85 1.28 -6.75 12.16
N PRO A 86 2.59 -6.87 12.41
CA PRO A 86 3.11 -7.33 13.69
C PRO A 86 3.00 -6.23 14.74
N SER A 87 2.43 -6.58 15.90
CA SER A 87 2.30 -5.74 17.08
C SER A 87 2.89 -6.45 18.30
N ASP A 88 3.74 -5.77 19.06
CA ASP A 88 4.27 -6.33 20.31
C ASP A 88 3.23 -6.15 21.43
N ASP A 89 3.00 -7.19 22.23
CA ASP A 89 1.95 -7.25 23.27
C ASP A 89 2.08 -6.14 24.33
N ALA A 90 3.29 -5.59 24.53
CA ALA A 90 3.56 -4.52 25.49
C ALA A 90 3.18 -3.12 24.98
N ASP A 91 3.31 -2.87 23.67
CA ASP A 91 3.18 -1.54 23.03
C ASP A 91 2.16 -1.56 21.88
N SER A 92 1.14 -2.42 21.99
CA SER A 92 0.14 -2.59 20.93
C SER A 92 -0.81 -1.39 20.89
N THR A 93 -0.45 -0.36 20.14
CA THR A 93 -1.40 0.65 19.64
C THR A 93 -1.10 0.83 18.16
N GLN A 94 -1.52 -0.15 17.36
CA GLN A 94 -1.24 -0.14 15.93
C GLN A 94 -2.54 0.08 15.17
N ALA A 95 -2.56 1.10 14.31
CA ALA A 95 -3.77 1.55 13.60
C ALA A 95 -4.96 1.87 14.55
N GLY A 96 -4.68 2.30 15.78
CA GLY A 96 -5.71 2.56 16.80
C GLY A 96 -6.29 1.31 17.46
N VAL A 97 -5.70 0.12 17.23
CA VAL A 97 -6.14 -1.14 17.85
C VAL A 97 -5.09 -1.64 18.82
N ARG A 98 -5.50 -1.89 20.06
CA ARG A 98 -4.69 -2.53 21.08
C ARG A 98 -4.95 -4.03 21.09
N ALA A 99 -3.89 -4.82 20.95
CA ALA A 99 -3.98 -6.27 20.92
C ALA A 99 -3.31 -6.83 22.17
N GLN A 100 -4.06 -7.58 22.97
CA GLN A 100 -3.54 -8.21 24.18
C GLN A 100 -3.68 -9.72 24.10
N LEU A 101 -2.57 -10.44 24.25
CA LEU A 101 -2.57 -11.90 24.23
C LEU A 101 -3.19 -12.45 25.53
N GLN A 102 -4.09 -13.41 25.40
CA GLN A 102 -4.60 -14.12 26.57
C GLN A 102 -3.64 -15.23 26.97
N ARG A 103 -2.83 -14.99 28.00
CA ARG A 103 -1.83 -15.97 28.47
C ARG A 103 -2.42 -17.33 28.86
N SER A 104 -3.67 -17.36 29.32
CA SER A 104 -4.39 -18.60 29.63
C SER A 104 -4.83 -19.38 28.38
N ASN A 105 -4.93 -18.73 27.22
CA ASN A 105 -5.30 -19.33 25.96
C ASN A 105 -4.54 -18.70 24.79
N PRO A 106 -3.34 -19.22 24.44
CA PRO A 106 -2.42 -18.57 23.49
C PRO A 106 -2.96 -18.50 22.05
N GLY A 107 -4.07 -19.19 21.74
CA GLY A 107 -4.78 -19.08 20.47
C GLY A 107 -5.83 -17.96 20.42
N ARG A 108 -5.93 -17.11 21.45
CA ARG A 108 -6.89 -15.99 21.51
C ARG A 108 -6.21 -14.69 21.92
N ALA A 109 -6.64 -13.60 21.30
CA ALA A 109 -6.28 -12.25 21.72
C ALA A 109 -7.54 -11.42 21.98
N THR A 110 -7.42 -10.45 22.88
CA THR A 110 -8.41 -9.39 23.03
C THR A 110 -7.95 -8.21 22.19
N LEU A 111 -8.76 -7.81 21.21
CA LEU A 111 -8.55 -6.59 20.44
C LEU A 111 -9.42 -5.48 21.02
N THR A 112 -8.83 -4.36 21.37
CA THR A 112 -9.48 -3.15 21.85
C THR A 112 -9.23 -2.03 20.85
N PRO A 113 -10.17 -1.77 19.93
CA PRO A 113 -10.06 -0.70 18.95
C PRO A 113 -10.43 0.64 19.60
N GLY A 114 -9.47 1.53 19.85
CA GLY A 114 -9.71 2.88 20.36
C GLY A 114 -10.70 2.93 21.53
N ASP A 115 -11.88 3.53 21.27
CA ASP A 115 -12.98 3.73 22.22
C ASP A 115 -14.09 2.65 22.15
N GLU A 116 -13.90 1.60 21.36
CA GLU A 116 -14.86 0.49 21.24
C GLU A 116 -14.66 -0.58 22.31
N ASN A 117 -15.69 -1.42 22.49
CA ASN A 117 -15.65 -2.52 23.44
C ASN A 117 -14.57 -3.55 23.06
N PRO A 118 -13.76 -4.01 24.05
CA PRO A 118 -12.80 -5.07 23.85
C PRO A 118 -13.48 -6.32 23.29
N THR A 119 -12.97 -6.81 22.17
CA THR A 119 -13.52 -7.96 21.48
C THR A 119 -12.50 -9.09 21.45
N GLN A 120 -12.93 -10.26 21.91
CA GLN A 120 -12.10 -11.45 21.88
C GLN A 120 -12.14 -12.09 20.49
N ILE A 121 -10.98 -12.43 19.94
CA ILE A 121 -10.81 -13.04 18.63
C ILE A 121 -9.84 -14.23 18.71
N LYS A 122 -10.09 -15.26 17.91
CA LYS A 122 -9.22 -16.44 17.79
C LYS A 122 -8.24 -16.26 16.64
N VAL A 123 -7.06 -16.90 16.73
CA VAL A 123 -6.14 -16.97 15.60
C VAL A 123 -6.82 -17.63 14.40
N GLY A 124 -6.69 -17.00 13.24
CA GLY A 124 -7.33 -17.35 11.97
C GLY A 124 -8.68 -16.68 11.74
N GLU A 125 -9.28 -16.10 12.77
CA GLU A 125 -10.61 -15.49 12.71
C GLU A 125 -10.56 -14.06 12.19
N VAL A 126 -11.65 -13.68 11.50
CA VAL A 126 -11.93 -12.35 10.99
C VAL A 126 -13.25 -11.87 11.60
N ILE A 127 -13.31 -10.62 12.03
CA ILE A 127 -14.52 -9.97 12.54
C ILE A 127 -14.72 -8.63 11.86
N ASN A 128 -15.94 -8.37 11.42
CA ASN A 128 -16.37 -7.05 11.00
C ASN A 128 -16.84 -6.26 12.25
N ARG A 129 -16.17 -5.16 12.58
CA ARG A 129 -16.48 -4.30 13.74
C ARG A 129 -17.84 -3.62 13.60
N GLY A 130 -18.26 -3.28 12.38
CA GLY A 130 -19.50 -2.57 12.12
C GLY A 130 -20.74 -3.46 12.22
N THR A 131 -20.64 -4.73 11.81
CA THR A 131 -21.77 -5.68 11.80
C THR A 131 -21.70 -6.72 12.91
N GLY A 132 -20.52 -6.95 13.49
CA GLY A 132 -20.26 -8.04 14.43
C GLY A 132 -20.15 -9.42 13.77
N GLU A 133 -20.20 -9.51 12.44
CA GLU A 133 -20.09 -10.76 11.69
C GLU A 133 -18.68 -11.37 11.86
N ARG A 134 -18.63 -12.70 12.03
CA ARG A 134 -17.39 -13.44 12.34
C ARG A 134 -17.20 -14.57 11.33
N ASP A 135 -15.97 -14.71 10.84
CA ASP A 135 -15.55 -15.75 9.90
C ASP A 135 -14.29 -16.46 10.42
N ASP A 136 -14.36 -17.78 10.60
CA ASP A 136 -13.23 -18.61 11.06
C ASP A 136 -12.34 -19.14 9.92
N ARG A 137 -12.68 -18.82 8.66
CA ARG A 137 -12.02 -19.24 7.42
C ARG A 137 -12.01 -20.75 7.15
N LEU A 138 -12.66 -21.56 7.97
CA LEU A 138 -12.78 -23.01 7.79
C LEU A 138 -14.14 -23.42 7.22
N GLY A 139 -15.09 -22.48 7.07
CA GLY A 139 -16.42 -22.77 6.53
C GLY A 139 -17.19 -23.82 7.36
N GLY A 140 -16.94 -23.87 8.67
CA GLY A 140 -17.51 -24.88 9.58
C GLY A 140 -16.71 -26.19 9.69
N GLY A 141 -15.58 -26.29 8.98
CA GLY A 141 -14.63 -27.39 9.13
C GLY A 141 -13.90 -27.37 10.48
N LYS A 142 -13.42 -28.55 10.93
CA LYS A 142 -12.63 -28.68 12.16
C LYS A 142 -11.32 -29.41 11.89
N VAL A 143 -10.20 -28.82 12.31
CA VAL A 143 -8.91 -29.51 12.35
C VAL A 143 -8.84 -30.31 13.65
N VAL A 144 -8.71 -31.64 13.53
CA VAL A 144 -8.52 -32.54 14.68
C VAL A 144 -7.12 -33.12 14.59
N THR A 145 -6.30 -32.88 15.60
CA THR A 145 -4.99 -33.52 15.72
C THR A 145 -5.17 -34.96 16.20
N PRO A 146 -4.50 -35.95 15.58
CA PRO A 146 -4.53 -37.33 16.07
C PRO A 146 -3.90 -37.38 17.45
N ASN A 147 -4.53 -38.10 18.37
CA ASN A 147 -4.04 -38.23 19.74
C ASN A 147 -2.68 -38.95 19.69
N LYS A 148 -1.62 -38.34 20.26
CA LYS A 148 -0.33 -39.03 20.39
C LYS A 148 -0.52 -40.20 21.35
N ARG A 149 -0.26 -41.40 20.86
CA ARG A 149 -0.33 -42.67 21.61
C ARG A 149 0.93 -42.87 22.44
#